data_AF-A0A6M3IR11-F1
#
_entry.id   AF-A0A6M3IR11-F1
#
_cell.length_a   1.000
_cell.length_b   1.000
_cell.length_c   1.000
_cell.angle_alpha   90.00
_cell.angle_beta   90.00
_cell.angle_gamma   90.00
#
_symmetry.space_group_name_H-M   'P 1'
#
loop_
_entity.id
_entity.type
_entity.pdbx_description
1 polymer ?
#
loop_
_entity_poly.entity_id
_entity_poly.type
_entity_poly.pdbx_seq_one_letter_code
_entity_poly.pdbx_strand_id
1 'polypeptide(L)'
;MRLIRYINEESDNYPVISNLHIFTDDMVEYFHDREYQIEKDAKFYFTSMKGTHKHSKFLFRGSDKKTNYFDNFKSRIDRNPKDMPVDIHNDFDFLFRKKFGWKARSEGIFATSKYNDADNYGSFCYIFIPIGNFKFIWSKKVNDLYSKVNDSILVHIHDDDDYGYDYDDLYSEGMKGHWEYDGEDIVCDGYRDDAEKIVYRKLEKEGFEDDIYDESLLEWIPNMTLDDFVEMKKTDSENEKEEYMDNIIKSYTDKDLKKAVESKHEIMFKCKEYYLFNVAYWELLKDFIK
;
A
#
# COMPACT_ATOMS: atom_id res chain seq x y z
N MET A 1 1.31 -7.58 -49.51
CA MET A 1 1.78 -8.18 -48.23
C MET A 1 3.02 -7.43 -47.75
N ARG A 2 2.87 -6.48 -46.82
CA ARG A 2 4.03 -5.85 -46.16
C ARG A 2 4.28 -6.62 -44.87
N LEU A 3 5.19 -7.60 -44.92
CA LEU A 3 5.73 -8.19 -43.70
C LEU A 3 6.57 -7.12 -42.99
N ILE A 4 6.03 -6.53 -41.94
CA ILE A 4 6.79 -5.67 -41.04
C ILE A 4 7.52 -6.61 -40.07
N ARG A 5 8.77 -6.97 -40.39
CA ARG A 5 9.67 -7.66 -39.45
C ARG A 5 10.30 -6.60 -38.54
N TYR A 6 10.04 -6.70 -37.24
CA TYR A 6 10.77 -5.93 -36.22
C TYR A 6 11.56 -6.87 -35.33
N ILE A 7 12.86 -6.62 -35.24
CA ILE A 7 13.75 -7.24 -34.26
C ILE A 7 13.94 -6.19 -33.17
N ASN A 8 13.52 -6.48 -31.95
CA ASN A 8 13.70 -5.61 -30.79
C ASN A 8 14.92 -6.13 -30.02
N GLU A 9 16.06 -5.43 -30.10
CA GLU A 9 17.29 -5.83 -29.40
C GLU A 9 17.53 -5.10 -28.07
N GLU A 10 16.73 -4.10 -27.67
CA GLU A 10 17.01 -3.35 -26.43
C GLU A 10 15.76 -2.83 -25.70
N SER A 11 14.90 -3.70 -25.15
CA SER A 11 13.99 -3.20 -24.12
C SER A 11 13.74 -4.18 -23.00
N ASP A 12 14.42 -3.98 -21.87
CA ASP A 12 14.16 -4.62 -20.57
C ASP A 12 12.73 -4.37 -20.02
N ASN A 13 11.88 -3.64 -20.76
CA ASN A 13 10.55 -3.20 -20.30
C ASN A 13 9.38 -3.88 -21.03
N TYR A 14 9.65 -4.65 -22.08
CA TYR A 14 8.63 -5.45 -22.75
C TYR A 14 9.04 -6.91 -22.65
N PRO A 15 8.07 -7.84 -22.51
CA PRO A 15 8.40 -9.25 -22.66
C PRO A 15 9.19 -9.38 -23.96
N VAL A 16 10.34 -10.06 -23.91
CA VAL A 16 11.04 -10.47 -25.13
C VAL A 16 10.05 -11.37 -25.85
N ILE A 17 9.23 -10.78 -26.73
CA ILE A 17 8.32 -11.53 -27.58
C ILE A 17 9.23 -12.15 -28.65
N SER A 18 10.01 -13.15 -28.24
CA SER A 18 10.92 -13.92 -29.09
C SER A 18 10.16 -14.62 -30.23
N ASN A 19 8.84 -14.69 -30.12
CA ASN A 19 7.93 -14.98 -31.21
C ASN A 19 7.50 -13.67 -31.87
N LEU A 20 8.24 -13.27 -32.90
CA LEU A 20 7.84 -12.26 -33.87
C LEU A 20 6.34 -12.42 -34.19
N HIS A 21 5.47 -11.63 -33.54
CA HIS A 21 4.05 -11.64 -33.86
C HIS A 21 3.93 -10.94 -35.21
N ILE A 22 3.91 -11.76 -36.26
CA ILE A 22 3.41 -11.35 -37.56
C ILE A 22 1.96 -10.93 -37.29
N PHE A 23 1.70 -9.62 -37.34
CA PHE A 23 0.33 -9.15 -37.41
C PHE A 23 -0.34 -9.87 -38.58
N THR A 24 -1.41 -10.59 -38.30
CA THR A 24 -2.24 -11.12 -39.40
C THR A 24 -2.89 -9.92 -40.09
N ASP A 25 -3.13 -10.03 -41.40
CA ASP A 25 -3.80 -8.96 -42.15
C ASP A 25 -5.16 -8.62 -41.47
N ASP A 26 -5.87 -9.63 -40.96
CA ASP A 26 -7.10 -9.50 -40.16
C ASP A 26 -6.93 -8.61 -38.92
N MET A 27 -5.79 -8.69 -38.20
CA MET A 27 -5.54 -7.87 -37.01
C MET A 27 -5.37 -6.39 -37.35
N VAL A 28 -4.71 -6.11 -38.47
CA VAL A 28 -4.44 -4.76 -38.96
C VAL A 28 -5.73 -4.14 -39.49
N GLU A 29 -6.49 -4.88 -40.29
CA GLU A 29 -7.80 -4.47 -40.78
C GLU A 29 -8.77 -4.18 -39.62
N TYR A 30 -8.85 -5.09 -38.64
CA TYR A 30 -9.69 -4.91 -37.45
C TYR A 30 -9.37 -3.62 -36.67
N PHE A 31 -8.09 -3.26 -36.60
CA PHE A 31 -7.63 -2.03 -35.94
C PHE A 31 -7.97 -0.79 -36.76
N HIS A 32 -7.66 -0.78 -38.06
CA HIS A 32 -7.94 0.37 -38.93
C HIS A 32 -9.42 0.71 -39.00
N ASP A 33 -10.30 -0.29 -39.02
CA ASP A 33 -11.75 -0.09 -38.97
C ASP A 33 -12.23 0.67 -37.72
N ARG A 34 -11.44 0.64 -36.63
CA ARG A 34 -11.78 1.26 -35.34
C ARG A 34 -10.84 2.37 -34.93
N GLU A 35 -9.79 2.65 -35.70
CA GLU A 35 -8.72 3.59 -35.38
C GLU A 35 -9.29 4.97 -35.02
N TYR A 36 -10.18 5.48 -35.86
CA TYR A 36 -10.88 6.76 -35.63
C TYR A 36 -11.66 6.78 -34.32
N GLN A 37 -12.37 5.70 -33.99
CA GLN A 37 -13.17 5.60 -32.77
C GLN A 37 -12.26 5.51 -31.53
N ILE A 38 -11.16 4.76 -31.61
CA ILE A 38 -10.15 4.65 -30.55
C ILE A 38 -9.53 6.03 -30.27
N GLU A 39 -9.11 6.75 -31.32
CA GLU A 39 -8.53 8.09 -31.20
C GLU A 39 -9.52 9.06 -30.54
N LYS A 40 -10.78 9.03 -30.99
CA LYS A 40 -11.85 9.87 -30.45
C LYS A 40 -12.12 9.58 -28.98
N ASP A 41 -12.24 8.31 -28.61
CA ASP A 41 -12.56 7.87 -27.25
C ASP A 41 -11.44 8.16 -26.26
N ALA A 42 -10.20 7.90 -26.66
CA ALA A 42 -9.02 8.07 -25.82
C ALA A 42 -8.27 9.39 -26.09
N LYS A 43 -8.91 10.36 -26.75
CA LYS A 43 -8.31 11.64 -27.16
C LYS A 43 -7.57 12.33 -26.02
N PHE A 44 -8.19 12.40 -24.84
CA PHE A 44 -7.61 13.07 -23.67
C PHE A 44 -6.35 12.36 -23.18
N TYR A 45 -6.35 11.02 -23.18
CA TYR A 45 -5.19 10.22 -22.81
C TYR A 45 -4.04 10.39 -23.81
N PHE A 46 -4.30 10.21 -25.11
CA PHE A 46 -3.28 10.35 -26.14
C PHE A 46 -2.67 11.76 -26.18
N THR A 47 -3.49 12.79 -26.04
CA THR A 47 -3.00 14.18 -25.93
C THR A 47 -2.10 14.36 -24.71
N SER A 48 -2.50 13.81 -23.55
CA SER A 48 -1.71 13.88 -22.31
C SER A 48 -0.39 13.11 -22.40
N MET A 49 -0.34 12.07 -23.23
CA MET A 49 0.82 11.20 -23.43
C MET A 49 1.69 11.59 -24.62
N LYS A 50 1.31 12.61 -25.40
CA LYS A 50 2.05 13.01 -26.60
C LYS A 50 3.53 13.30 -26.32
N GLY A 51 4.43 12.77 -27.14
CA GLY A 51 5.87 12.90 -26.99
C GLY A 51 6.53 11.91 -26.02
N THR A 52 5.76 11.04 -25.36
CA THR A 52 6.32 9.97 -24.49
C THR A 52 6.74 8.71 -25.25
N HIS A 53 6.46 8.65 -26.56
CA HIS A 53 6.78 7.52 -27.44
C HIS A 53 8.25 7.09 -27.39
N LYS A 54 9.18 8.02 -27.14
CA LYS A 54 10.63 7.74 -27.06
C LYS A 54 11.01 6.79 -25.91
N HIS A 55 10.16 6.70 -24.90
CA HIS A 55 10.40 5.86 -23.74
C HIS A 55 9.60 4.56 -23.78
N SER A 56 8.73 4.37 -24.78
CA SER A 56 7.86 3.20 -24.93
C SER A 56 7.20 2.82 -23.60
N LYS A 57 6.48 3.74 -22.95
CA LYS A 57 5.83 3.44 -21.66
C LYS A 57 4.32 3.51 -21.81
N PHE A 58 3.76 2.44 -22.36
CA PHE A 58 2.34 2.20 -22.17
C PHE A 58 2.08 1.83 -20.70
N LEU A 59 0.84 1.99 -20.28
CA LEU A 59 0.37 1.46 -19.01
C LEU A 59 -0.17 0.06 -19.25
N PHE A 60 0.07 -0.81 -18.29
CA PHE A 60 -0.33 -2.20 -18.31
C PHE A 60 -1.25 -2.52 -17.15
N ARG A 61 -2.12 -3.49 -17.38
CA ARG A 61 -3.05 -4.01 -16.38
C ARG A 61 -3.28 -5.51 -16.60
N GLY A 62 -3.14 -6.28 -15.51
CA GLY A 62 -3.58 -7.67 -15.44
C GLY A 62 -5.10 -7.80 -15.44
N SER A 63 -5.62 -8.83 -16.11
CA SER A 63 -7.03 -9.17 -16.19
C SER A 63 -7.22 -10.66 -16.42
N ASP A 64 -8.18 -11.28 -15.72
CA ASP A 64 -8.58 -12.67 -15.99
C ASP A 64 -9.50 -12.80 -17.21
N LYS A 65 -10.01 -11.67 -17.72
CA LYS A 65 -10.80 -11.66 -18.95
C LYS A 65 -9.87 -11.67 -20.15
N LYS A 66 -9.96 -12.73 -20.95
CA LYS A 66 -9.24 -12.84 -22.22
C LYS A 66 -9.85 -11.92 -23.29
N THR A 67 -9.02 -11.13 -23.95
CA THR A 67 -9.34 -10.46 -25.21
C THR A 67 -8.36 -10.88 -26.31
N ASN A 68 -8.86 -11.07 -27.53
CA ASN A 68 -8.03 -11.45 -28.68
C ASN A 68 -7.33 -10.24 -29.30
N TYR A 69 -8.04 -9.13 -29.42
CA TYR A 69 -7.54 -7.90 -30.05
C TYR A 69 -7.49 -6.78 -29.01
N PHE A 70 -8.65 -6.19 -28.76
CA PHE A 70 -8.91 -5.31 -27.65
C PHE A 70 -10.41 -5.30 -27.36
N ASP A 71 -10.77 -5.00 -26.11
CA ASP A 71 -12.16 -4.87 -25.69
C ASP A 71 -12.34 -3.61 -24.84
N ASN A 72 -13.57 -3.08 -24.85
CA ASN A 72 -14.01 -1.99 -24.00
C ASN A 72 -14.62 -2.54 -22.71
N PHE A 73 -14.15 -2.06 -21.57
CA PHE A 73 -14.63 -2.44 -20.25
C PHE A 73 -15.19 -1.23 -19.50
N LYS A 74 -16.26 -1.47 -18.75
CA LYS A 74 -16.78 -0.51 -17.76
C LYS A 74 -16.06 -0.68 -16.43
N SER A 75 -15.74 0.43 -15.80
CA SER A 75 -15.18 0.46 -14.45
C SER A 75 -16.18 -0.08 -13.43
N ARG A 76 -15.69 -0.87 -12.48
CA ARG A 76 -16.48 -1.32 -11.34
C ARG A 76 -16.54 -0.18 -10.31
N ILE A 77 -17.73 0.07 -9.77
CA ILE A 77 -17.97 1.10 -8.75
C ILE A 77 -17.96 0.54 -7.32
N ASP A 78 -17.99 -0.79 -7.19
CA ASP A 78 -18.09 -1.49 -5.92
C ASP A 78 -17.11 -2.66 -5.94
N ARG A 79 -15.87 -2.39 -5.48
CA ARG A 79 -14.78 -3.37 -5.47
C ARG A 79 -14.53 -3.78 -4.03
N ASN A 80 -14.54 -5.09 -3.78
CA ASN A 80 -13.98 -5.64 -2.56
C ASN A 80 -12.46 -5.78 -2.72
N PRO A 81 -11.66 -5.43 -1.70
CA PRO A 81 -10.23 -5.72 -1.72
C PRO A 81 -10.01 -7.23 -1.80
N LYS A 82 -8.97 -7.63 -2.52
CA LYS A 82 -8.56 -9.04 -2.61
C LYS A 82 -7.59 -9.39 -1.49
N ASP A 83 -6.57 -8.56 -1.31
CA ASP A 83 -5.43 -8.86 -0.45
C ASP A 83 -5.32 -7.90 0.75
N MET A 84 -5.86 -6.68 0.65
CA MET A 84 -5.81 -5.67 1.72
C MET A 84 -6.98 -5.85 2.72
N PRO A 85 -6.75 -5.78 4.05
CA PRO A 85 -7.81 -5.75 5.03
C PRO A 85 -8.87 -4.69 4.71
N VAL A 86 -10.15 -5.02 4.91
CA VAL A 86 -11.28 -4.19 4.46
C VAL A 86 -11.30 -2.83 5.15
N ASP A 87 -10.95 -2.78 6.42
CA ASP A 87 -10.90 -1.56 7.22
C ASP A 87 -9.75 -0.65 6.77
N ILE A 88 -8.53 -1.18 6.56
CA ILE A 88 -7.41 -0.42 5.98
C ILE A 88 -7.75 0.11 4.58
N HIS A 89 -8.40 -0.71 3.74
CA HIS A 89 -8.88 -0.28 2.42
C HIS A 89 -9.86 0.88 2.54
N ASN A 90 -10.80 0.81 3.49
CA ASN A 90 -11.80 1.86 3.74
C ASN A 90 -11.16 3.15 4.29
N ASP A 91 -10.17 3.03 5.18
CA ASP A 91 -9.41 4.15 5.72
C ASP A 91 -8.64 4.88 4.60
N PHE A 92 -7.97 4.14 3.71
CA PHE A 92 -7.36 4.72 2.52
C PHE A 92 -8.38 5.41 1.62
N ASP A 93 -9.55 4.80 1.38
CA ASP A 93 -10.61 5.42 0.59
C ASP A 93 -11.14 6.71 1.22
N PHE A 94 -11.27 6.76 2.54
CA PHE A 94 -11.64 7.97 3.27
C PHE A 94 -10.59 9.06 3.06
N LEU A 95 -9.31 8.75 3.26
CA LEU A 95 -8.21 9.71 3.12
C LEU A 95 -8.03 10.17 1.66
N PHE A 96 -8.12 9.26 0.68
CA PHE A 96 -8.10 9.61 -0.74
C PHE A 96 -9.30 10.48 -1.13
N ARG A 97 -10.49 10.19 -0.60
CA ARG A 97 -11.68 11.01 -0.85
C ARG A 97 -11.52 12.40 -0.25
N LYS A 98 -10.99 12.50 0.98
CA LYS A 98 -10.70 13.78 1.64
C LYS A 98 -9.71 14.62 0.82
N LYS A 99 -8.65 14.00 0.26
CA LYS A 99 -7.59 14.71 -0.49
C LYS A 99 -7.94 15.00 -1.95
N PHE A 100 -8.52 14.04 -2.68
CA PHE A 100 -8.70 14.09 -4.14
C PHE A 100 -10.17 14.08 -4.58
N GLY A 101 -11.11 13.92 -3.64
CA GLY A 101 -12.55 13.93 -3.93
C GLY A 101 -13.09 12.63 -4.51
N TRP A 102 -12.38 11.50 -4.38
CA TRP A 102 -12.89 10.19 -4.80
C TRP A 102 -12.22 9.02 -4.04
N LYS A 103 -12.91 7.88 -3.98
CA LYS A 103 -12.49 6.66 -3.27
C LYS A 103 -11.56 5.84 -4.15
N ALA A 104 -10.26 6.10 -4.07
CA ALA A 104 -9.30 5.59 -5.04
C ALA A 104 -9.16 4.06 -5.07
N ARG A 105 -9.35 3.39 -3.95
CA ARG A 105 -9.26 1.94 -3.83
C ARG A 105 -10.52 1.25 -4.34
N SER A 106 -11.70 1.75 -3.98
CA SER A 106 -12.97 1.14 -4.41
C SER A 106 -13.37 1.50 -5.85
N GLU A 107 -13.06 2.71 -6.31
CA GLU A 107 -13.50 3.20 -7.63
C GLU A 107 -12.37 3.20 -8.67
N GLY A 108 -11.14 2.91 -8.26
CA GLY A 108 -9.96 3.01 -9.11
C GLY A 108 -9.71 1.81 -9.99
N ILE A 109 -9.02 2.04 -11.09
CA ILE A 109 -8.38 1.04 -11.94
C ILE A 109 -6.88 1.21 -11.77
N PHE A 110 -6.22 0.13 -11.35
CA PHE A 110 -4.79 0.10 -11.11
C PHE A 110 -4.07 -0.27 -12.41
N ALA A 111 -3.04 0.51 -12.75
CA ALA A 111 -2.18 0.25 -13.89
C ALA A 111 -0.74 0.68 -13.58
N THR A 112 0.24 0.06 -14.22
CA THR A 112 1.67 0.38 -14.07
C THR A 112 2.36 0.30 -15.43
N SER A 113 3.45 1.03 -15.65
CA SER A 113 4.26 0.87 -16.87
C SER A 113 5.27 -0.27 -16.78
N LYS A 114 5.30 -1.03 -15.68
CA LYS A 114 6.10 -2.25 -15.52
C LYS A 114 5.25 -3.48 -15.85
N TYR A 115 5.48 -4.05 -17.05
CA TYR A 115 4.71 -5.20 -17.55
C TYR A 115 4.66 -6.36 -16.54
N ASN A 116 5.81 -6.78 -16.00
CA ASN A 116 5.90 -7.92 -15.08
C ASN A 116 5.07 -7.70 -13.80
N ASP A 117 4.99 -6.46 -13.31
CA ASP A 117 4.19 -6.15 -12.12
C ASP A 117 2.70 -6.26 -12.46
N ALA A 118 2.28 -5.74 -13.62
CA ALA A 118 0.90 -5.85 -14.08
C ALA A 118 0.45 -7.29 -14.38
N ASP A 119 1.36 -8.12 -14.92
CA ASP A 119 1.09 -9.52 -15.30
C ASP A 119 0.77 -10.40 -14.08
N ASN A 120 1.31 -10.08 -12.91
CA ASN A 120 1.02 -10.81 -11.67
C ASN A 120 -0.44 -10.64 -11.17
N TYR A 121 -1.19 -9.66 -11.68
CA TYR A 121 -2.52 -9.31 -11.19
C TYR A 121 -3.68 -9.93 -12.01
N GLY A 122 -3.40 -10.83 -12.94
CA GLY A 122 -4.43 -11.60 -13.65
C GLY A 122 -3.86 -12.66 -14.58
N SER A 123 -4.72 -13.44 -15.20
CA SER A 123 -4.31 -14.51 -16.14
C SER A 123 -3.71 -13.99 -17.45
N PHE A 124 -3.91 -12.70 -17.77
CA PHE A 124 -3.42 -12.03 -18.97
C PHE A 124 -3.04 -10.58 -18.67
N CYS A 125 -2.00 -10.07 -19.33
CA CYS A 125 -1.59 -8.67 -19.24
C CYS A 125 -1.91 -7.91 -20.54
N TYR A 126 -2.43 -6.69 -20.39
CA TYR A 126 -2.89 -5.85 -21.49
C TYR A 126 -2.39 -4.43 -21.39
N ILE A 127 -2.31 -3.72 -22.52
CA ILE A 127 -2.14 -2.26 -22.55
C ILE A 127 -3.47 -1.61 -22.12
N PHE A 128 -3.40 -0.79 -21.07
CA PHE A 128 -4.51 -0.05 -20.50
C PHE A 128 -4.60 1.36 -21.08
N ILE A 129 -5.79 1.73 -21.58
CA ILE A 129 -6.07 3.09 -22.08
C ILE A 129 -7.43 3.56 -21.53
N PRO A 130 -7.48 4.62 -20.70
CA PRO A 130 -8.74 5.17 -20.22
C PRO A 130 -9.52 5.88 -21.33
N ILE A 131 -10.85 5.73 -21.33
CA ILE A 131 -11.76 6.36 -22.29
C ILE A 131 -12.38 7.62 -21.68
N GLY A 132 -12.43 8.69 -22.46
CA GLY A 132 -13.03 9.97 -22.11
C GLY A 132 -12.21 10.74 -21.08
N ASN A 133 -12.92 11.48 -20.22
CA ASN A 133 -12.31 12.17 -19.09
C ASN A 133 -11.96 11.17 -17.99
N PHE A 134 -10.77 11.30 -17.42
CA PHE A 134 -10.33 10.49 -16.29
C PHE A 134 -9.65 11.35 -15.23
N LYS A 135 -9.64 10.84 -13.99
CA LYS A 135 -8.73 11.29 -12.94
C LYS A 135 -7.64 10.24 -12.75
N PHE A 136 -6.51 10.65 -12.21
CA PHE A 136 -5.48 9.72 -11.78
C PHE A 136 -4.82 10.22 -10.50
N ILE A 137 -4.26 9.30 -9.72
CA ILE A 137 -3.34 9.62 -8.63
C ILE A 137 -2.17 8.64 -8.66
N TRP A 138 -1.01 9.11 -8.25
CA TRP A 138 0.21 8.30 -8.13
C TRP A 138 1.14 8.88 -7.06
N SER A 139 2.15 8.12 -6.64
CA SER A 139 3.16 8.58 -5.69
C SER A 139 4.56 8.33 -6.22
N LYS A 140 5.45 9.30 -6.05
CA LYS A 140 6.90 9.12 -6.31
C LYS A 140 7.59 8.28 -5.22
N LYS A 141 6.95 8.11 -4.06
CA LYS A 141 7.53 7.40 -2.89
C LYS A 141 6.93 6.01 -2.66
N VAL A 142 5.74 5.76 -3.19
CA VAL A 142 5.01 4.50 -3.02
C VAL A 142 4.92 3.83 -4.38
N ASN A 143 5.63 2.71 -4.53
CA ASN A 143 5.69 1.96 -5.78
C ASN A 143 4.41 1.15 -5.98
N ASP A 144 3.97 0.46 -4.93
CA ASP A 144 2.74 -0.31 -4.85
C ASP A 144 2.18 -0.09 -3.45
N LEU A 145 0.89 0.27 -3.35
CA LEU A 145 0.30 0.60 -2.06
C LEU A 145 0.12 -0.64 -1.19
N TYR A 146 -0.25 -1.77 -1.79
CA TYR A 146 -0.47 -3.00 -1.03
C TYR A 146 0.83 -3.50 -0.42
N SER A 147 1.91 -3.60 -1.22
CA SER A 147 3.23 -3.97 -0.69
C SER A 147 3.67 -2.99 0.41
N LYS A 148 3.45 -1.69 0.23
CA LYS A 148 3.85 -0.68 1.23
C LYS A 148 3.09 -0.81 2.56
N VAL A 149 1.84 -1.25 2.51
CA VAL A 149 1.03 -1.54 3.71
C VAL A 149 1.44 -2.87 4.32
N ASN A 150 1.65 -3.89 3.49
CA ASN A 150 2.01 -5.23 3.93
C ASN A 150 3.38 -5.28 4.64
N ASP A 151 4.33 -4.45 4.20
CA ASP A 151 5.67 -4.35 4.78
C ASP A 151 5.70 -3.40 6.01
N SER A 152 4.55 -3.04 6.58
CA SER A 152 4.46 -2.00 7.62
C SER A 152 3.72 -2.44 8.88
N ILE A 153 3.84 -1.61 9.92
CA ILE A 153 3.17 -1.79 11.22
C ILE A 153 1.66 -2.03 11.10
N LEU A 154 1.02 -1.58 10.01
CA LEU A 154 -0.42 -1.73 9.78
C LEU A 154 -0.89 -3.19 9.77
N VAL A 155 -0.06 -4.15 9.34
CA VAL A 155 -0.46 -5.56 9.36
C VAL A 155 -0.46 -6.11 10.78
N HIS A 156 0.49 -5.67 11.60
CA HIS A 156 0.66 -6.17 12.96
C HIS A 156 -0.44 -5.70 13.92
N ILE A 157 -1.13 -4.60 13.62
CA ILE A 157 -2.26 -4.06 14.40
C ILE A 157 -3.57 -4.80 14.09
N HIS A 158 -3.62 -5.69 13.08
CA HIS A 158 -4.87 -6.38 12.73
C HIS A 158 -4.99 -7.80 13.26
N ASP A 159 -3.89 -8.42 13.69
CA ASP A 159 -3.88 -9.78 14.23
C ASP A 159 -4.10 -9.81 15.76
N ASP A 160 -4.68 -8.73 16.30
CA ASP A 160 -4.91 -8.35 17.69
C ASP A 160 -5.69 -9.32 18.61
N ASP A 161 -6.02 -10.52 18.16
CA ASP A 161 -6.41 -11.58 19.08
C ASP A 161 -5.20 -12.11 19.88
N ASP A 162 -3.98 -11.74 19.49
CA ASP A 162 -2.72 -12.09 20.17
C ASP A 162 -1.88 -10.84 20.45
N TYR A 163 -2.47 -9.87 21.17
CA TYR A 163 -1.69 -8.93 21.96
C TYR A 163 -1.01 -9.67 23.12
N GLY A 164 -0.17 -10.66 22.79
CA GLY A 164 0.87 -11.19 23.64
C GLY A 164 1.95 -10.13 23.84
N TYR A 165 1.56 -8.91 24.22
CA TYR A 165 2.43 -8.10 25.04
C TYR A 165 2.81 -9.00 26.18
N ASP A 166 4.09 -9.33 26.27
CA ASP A 166 4.61 -10.00 27.44
C ASP A 166 4.36 -9.01 28.58
N TYR A 167 3.26 -9.23 29.29
CA TYR A 167 2.85 -8.39 30.42
C TYR A 167 4.04 -8.26 31.38
N ASP A 168 4.83 -9.33 31.46
CA ASP A 168 6.05 -9.44 32.24
C ASP A 168 7.17 -8.50 31.74
N ASP A 169 7.31 -8.22 30.44
CA ASP A 169 8.36 -7.30 29.91
C ASP A 169 8.04 -5.81 30.21
N LEU A 170 6.79 -5.48 30.52
CA LEU A 170 6.31 -4.09 30.62
C LEU A 170 5.78 -3.72 32.01
N TYR A 171 5.46 -4.74 32.81
CA TYR A 171 5.20 -4.62 34.25
C TYR A 171 6.41 -5.08 35.08
N SER A 172 7.56 -5.31 34.46
CA SER A 172 8.83 -5.51 35.17
C SER A 172 9.31 -4.22 35.84
N GLU A 173 10.22 -4.41 36.79
CA GLU A 173 10.96 -3.38 37.50
C GLU A 173 11.52 -2.29 36.56
N GLY A 174 11.35 -1.01 36.92
CA GLY A 174 11.87 0.13 36.14
C GLY A 174 10.89 0.81 35.17
N MET A 175 9.61 0.40 35.14
CA MET A 175 8.55 1.07 34.37
C MET A 175 7.68 1.99 35.26
N LYS A 176 6.44 2.31 34.84
CA LYS A 176 5.49 3.17 35.60
C LYS A 176 4.82 2.39 36.73
N GLY A 177 5.50 2.28 37.87
CA GLY A 177 4.97 1.68 39.09
C GLY A 177 5.67 2.22 40.32
N HIS A 178 5.48 1.53 41.44
CA HIS A 178 6.19 1.74 42.68
C HIS A 178 6.36 0.40 43.38
N TRP A 179 7.28 0.34 44.33
CA TRP A 179 7.44 -0.82 45.19
C TRP A 179 6.56 -0.63 46.43
N GLU A 180 5.91 -1.69 46.88
CA GLU A 180 5.26 -1.76 48.18
C GLU A 180 5.96 -2.82 49.03
N TYR A 181 6.11 -2.56 50.33
CA TYR A 181 6.60 -3.55 51.30
C TYR A 181 5.58 -3.70 52.42
N ASP A 182 5.01 -4.90 52.56
CA ASP A 182 3.94 -5.20 53.53
C ASP A 182 2.74 -4.22 53.42
N GLY A 183 2.39 -3.84 52.19
CA GLY A 183 1.30 -2.91 51.89
C GLY A 183 1.61 -1.43 52.17
N GLU A 184 2.88 -1.07 52.40
CA GLU A 184 3.32 0.32 52.48
C GLU A 184 4.18 0.73 51.27
N ASP A 185 3.82 1.85 50.64
CA ASP A 185 4.56 2.45 49.52
C ASP A 185 6.03 2.74 49.86
N ILE A 186 6.93 2.27 49.00
CA ILE A 186 8.36 2.55 49.02
C ILE A 186 8.68 3.55 47.91
N VAL A 187 8.99 4.79 48.32
CA VAL A 187 9.36 5.86 47.38
C VAL A 187 10.81 5.69 46.94
N CYS A 188 11.03 5.10 45.76
CA CYS A 188 12.35 4.96 45.13
C CYS A 188 12.29 5.21 43.63
N ASP A 189 13.45 5.30 42.98
CA ASP A 189 13.59 5.58 41.54
C ASP A 189 13.31 4.34 40.64
N GLY A 190 12.52 3.39 41.15
CA GLY A 190 11.95 2.27 40.39
C GLY A 190 12.77 0.96 40.38
N TYR A 191 14.01 0.97 40.86
CA TYR A 191 14.84 -0.23 40.95
C TYR A 191 14.62 -0.99 42.25
N ARG A 192 14.53 -2.32 42.17
CA ARG A 192 14.36 -3.20 43.34
C ARG A 192 15.44 -2.98 44.38
N ASP A 193 16.71 -3.04 44.00
CA ASP A 193 17.85 -2.82 44.92
C ASP A 193 17.72 -1.55 45.76
N ASP A 194 17.11 -0.50 45.21
CA ASP A 194 16.91 0.75 45.92
C ASP A 194 15.71 0.68 46.88
N ALA A 195 14.64 -0.01 46.49
CA ALA A 195 13.53 -0.32 47.38
C ALA A 195 13.99 -1.21 48.56
N GLU A 196 14.77 -2.26 48.28
CA GLU A 196 15.35 -3.15 49.30
C GLU A 196 16.17 -2.36 50.32
N LYS A 197 17.09 -1.50 49.85
CA LYS A 197 17.89 -0.63 50.74
C LYS A 197 17.03 0.28 51.61
N ILE A 198 15.90 0.76 51.10
CA ILE A 198 14.99 1.62 51.88
C ILE A 198 14.29 0.79 52.95
N VAL A 199 13.81 -0.40 52.62
CA VAL A 199 13.17 -1.33 53.57
C VAL A 199 14.15 -1.72 54.67
N TYR A 200 15.38 -2.12 54.33
CA TYR A 200 16.42 -2.46 55.31
C TYR A 200 16.69 -1.33 56.29
N ARG A 201 16.86 -0.09 55.80
CA ARG A 201 17.07 1.08 56.67
C ARG A 201 15.87 1.36 57.58
N LYS A 202 14.65 1.03 57.14
CA LYS A 202 13.42 1.20 57.93
C LYS A 202 13.36 0.17 59.06
N LEU A 203 13.58 -1.10 58.76
CA LEU A 203 13.60 -2.20 59.74
C LEU A 203 14.69 -2.01 60.80
N GLU A 204 15.90 -1.63 60.38
CA GLU A 204 17.03 -1.34 61.30
C GLU A 204 16.66 -0.23 62.30
N LYS A 205 16.02 0.85 61.81
CA LYS A 205 15.58 1.97 62.65
C LYS A 205 14.51 1.58 63.68
N GLU A 206 13.71 0.56 63.37
CA GLU A 206 12.68 0.01 64.26
C GLU A 206 13.24 -1.02 65.26
N GLY A 207 14.52 -1.37 65.15
CA GLY A 207 15.22 -2.27 66.06
C GLY A 207 15.04 -3.75 65.71
N PHE A 208 14.64 -4.06 64.47
CA PHE A 208 14.61 -5.42 63.95
C PHE A 208 16.02 -5.87 63.54
N GLU A 209 16.34 -7.15 63.79
CA GLU A 209 17.58 -7.77 63.31
C GLU A 209 17.48 -8.09 61.80
N ASP A 210 18.61 -8.11 61.10
CA ASP A 210 18.69 -8.28 59.64
C ASP A 210 17.96 -9.54 59.11
N ASP A 211 17.82 -10.58 59.95
CA ASP A 211 17.18 -11.85 59.62
C ASP A 211 15.65 -11.76 59.43
N ILE A 212 15.04 -10.60 59.69
CA ILE A 212 13.58 -10.39 59.60
C ILE A 212 13.13 -9.91 58.22
N TYR A 213 14.07 -9.50 57.36
CA TYR A 213 13.72 -9.08 56.01
C TYR A 213 13.25 -10.26 55.16
N ASP A 214 11.97 -10.23 54.77
CA ASP A 214 11.37 -11.15 53.82
C ASP A 214 11.21 -10.47 52.46
N GLU A 215 12.09 -10.82 51.51
CA GLU A 215 12.04 -10.37 50.12
C GLU A 215 10.70 -10.63 49.45
N SER A 216 9.94 -11.64 49.89
CA SER A 216 8.64 -11.97 49.31
C SER A 216 7.54 -10.97 49.64
N LEU A 217 7.77 -10.08 50.61
CA LEU A 217 6.85 -8.98 50.96
C LEU A 217 7.08 -7.72 50.12
N LEU A 218 8.14 -7.68 49.32
CA LEU A 218 8.44 -6.58 48.41
C LEU A 218 7.78 -6.85 47.05
N GLU A 219 6.71 -6.13 46.75
CA GLU A 219 5.91 -6.30 45.54
C GLU A 219 5.98 -5.05 44.66
N TRP A 220 6.03 -5.24 43.34
CA TRP A 220 5.94 -4.14 42.39
C TRP A 220 4.48 -3.87 42.03
N ILE A 221 4.01 -2.68 42.34
CA ILE A 221 2.64 -2.24 42.09
C ILE A 221 2.60 -1.24 40.92
N PRO A 222 1.89 -1.56 39.84
CA PRO A 222 1.82 -0.67 38.68
C PRO A 222 0.97 0.57 38.95
N ASN A 223 1.36 1.73 38.39
CA ASN A 223 0.62 2.99 38.57
C ASN A 223 -0.65 3.10 37.70
N MET A 224 -0.99 2.05 36.94
CA MET A 224 -2.18 1.98 36.11
C MET A 224 -2.70 0.55 36.02
N THR A 225 -4.01 0.40 35.85
CA THR A 225 -4.61 -0.93 35.68
C THR A 225 -4.22 -1.54 34.33
N LEU A 226 -4.36 -2.87 34.21
CA LEU A 226 -4.18 -3.56 32.92
C LEU A 226 -5.15 -3.01 31.87
N ASP A 227 -6.41 -2.75 32.24
CA ASP A 227 -7.41 -2.22 31.32
C ASP A 227 -7.02 -0.82 30.80
N ASP A 228 -6.61 0.09 31.68
CA ASP A 228 -6.15 1.43 31.29
C ASP A 228 -4.93 1.36 30.37
N PHE A 229 -4.02 0.40 30.62
CA PHE A 229 -2.83 0.21 29.82
C PHE A 229 -3.17 -0.30 28.42
N VAL A 230 -4.05 -1.31 28.33
CA VAL A 230 -4.55 -1.83 27.05
C VAL A 230 -5.23 -0.73 26.26
N GLU A 231 -6.05 0.11 26.90
CA GLU A 231 -6.68 1.26 26.25
C GLU A 231 -5.65 2.30 25.77
N MET A 232 -4.65 2.63 26.59
CA MET A 232 -3.56 3.52 26.21
C MET A 232 -2.78 2.98 25.00
N LYS A 233 -2.44 1.69 24.99
CA LYS A 233 -1.70 1.05 23.87
C LYS A 233 -2.51 0.99 22.60
N LYS A 234 -3.81 0.71 22.69
CA LYS A 234 -4.73 0.80 21.55
C LYS A 234 -4.74 2.22 20.98
N THR A 235 -4.83 3.23 21.85
CA THR A 235 -4.80 4.64 21.44
C THR A 235 -3.48 5.01 20.76
N ASP A 236 -2.34 4.62 21.33
CA ASP A 236 -1.02 4.88 20.74
C ASP A 236 -0.88 4.20 19.35
N SER A 237 -1.28 2.93 19.27
CA SER A 237 -1.30 2.15 18.03
C SER A 237 -2.19 2.78 16.95
N GLU A 238 -3.40 3.24 17.31
CA GLU A 238 -4.31 3.96 16.41
C GLU A 238 -3.70 5.28 15.92
N ASN A 239 -3.04 6.04 16.79
CA ASN A 239 -2.37 7.29 16.42
C ASN A 239 -1.20 7.05 15.46
N GLU A 240 -0.37 6.02 15.72
CA GLU A 240 0.73 5.64 14.83
C GLU A 240 0.22 5.17 13.47
N LYS A 241 -0.86 4.37 13.45
CA LYS A 241 -1.56 3.97 12.23
C LYS A 241 -2.04 5.19 11.45
N GLU A 242 -2.75 6.11 12.10
CA GLU A 242 -3.25 7.32 11.45
C GLU A 242 -2.10 8.12 10.84
N GLU A 243 -1.06 8.44 11.62
CA GLU A 243 0.10 9.21 11.16
C GLU A 243 0.78 8.54 9.95
N TYR A 244 0.98 7.21 10.02
CA TYR A 244 1.60 6.45 8.94
C TYR A 244 0.78 6.51 7.64
N MET A 245 -0.54 6.28 7.73
CA MET A 245 -1.44 6.38 6.58
C MET A 245 -1.47 7.80 6.00
N ASP A 246 -1.48 8.80 6.88
CA ASP A 246 -1.48 10.21 6.49
C ASP A 246 -0.19 10.58 5.74
N ASN A 247 0.95 10.06 6.17
CA ASN A 247 2.24 10.22 5.50
C ASN A 247 2.27 9.55 4.11
N ILE A 248 1.67 8.37 3.97
CA ILE A 248 1.48 7.72 2.67
C ILE A 248 0.63 8.62 1.76
N ILE A 249 -0.54 9.06 2.22
CA ILE A 249 -1.48 9.87 1.43
C ILE A 249 -0.86 11.21 1.03
N LYS A 250 -0.10 11.85 1.90
CA LYS A 250 0.65 13.10 1.60
C LYS A 250 1.57 12.93 0.39
N SER A 251 2.13 11.74 0.18
CA SER A 251 3.02 11.45 -0.96
C SER A 251 2.33 11.35 -2.33
N TYR A 252 1.01 11.12 -2.35
CA TYR A 252 0.25 11.03 -3.61
C TYR A 252 -0.03 12.39 -4.24
N THR A 253 -0.10 12.43 -5.56
CA THR A 253 -0.44 13.60 -6.38
C THR A 253 -1.30 13.20 -7.59
N ASP A 254 -2.12 14.12 -8.08
CA ASP A 254 -2.94 14.01 -9.29
C ASP A 254 -2.35 14.79 -10.48
N LYS A 255 -1.05 15.12 -10.38
CA LYS A 255 -0.31 15.93 -11.36
C LYS A 255 0.72 15.08 -12.12
N ASP A 256 1.14 15.59 -13.27
CA ASP A 256 2.26 15.07 -14.07
C ASP A 256 2.11 13.58 -14.48
N LEU A 257 1.06 13.24 -15.24
CA LEU A 257 0.81 11.87 -15.71
C LEU A 257 2.04 11.25 -16.40
N LYS A 258 2.81 12.04 -17.18
CA LYS A 258 4.03 11.56 -17.84
C LYS A 258 5.07 11.04 -16.84
N LYS A 259 5.30 11.79 -15.75
CA LYS A 259 6.22 11.35 -14.67
C LYS A 259 5.68 10.12 -13.95
N ALA A 260 4.36 10.05 -13.75
CA ALA A 260 3.71 8.87 -13.18
C ALA A 260 4.02 7.62 -14.01
N VAL A 261 3.79 7.71 -15.32
CA VAL A 261 4.10 6.63 -16.28
C VAL A 261 5.60 6.33 -16.31
N GLU A 262 6.46 7.34 -16.23
CA GLU A 262 7.91 7.15 -16.22
C GLU A 262 8.43 6.45 -14.97
N SER A 263 7.78 6.66 -13.83
CA SER A 263 8.18 6.12 -12.52
C SER A 263 8.10 4.60 -12.44
N LYS A 264 7.28 3.96 -13.28
CA LYS A 264 6.94 2.53 -13.19
C LYS A 264 6.19 2.12 -11.91
N HIS A 265 5.71 3.09 -11.13
CA HIS A 265 4.90 2.84 -9.95
C HIS A 265 3.45 2.58 -10.35
N GLU A 266 2.67 2.03 -9.43
CA GLU A 266 1.23 1.90 -9.54
C GLU A 266 0.56 3.29 -9.67
N ILE A 267 -0.33 3.39 -10.65
CA ILE A 267 -1.19 4.55 -10.88
C ILE A 267 -2.63 4.10 -10.76
N MET A 268 -3.42 4.85 -9.99
CA MET A 268 -4.85 4.64 -9.83
C MET A 268 -5.62 5.59 -10.74
N PHE A 269 -6.42 5.05 -11.65
CA PHE A 269 -7.27 5.82 -12.56
C PHE A 269 -8.75 5.76 -12.15
N LYS A 270 -9.44 6.89 -12.24
CA LYS A 270 -10.91 6.95 -12.22
C LYS A 270 -11.40 7.33 -13.60
N CYS A 271 -11.97 6.37 -14.33
CA CYS A 271 -12.67 6.59 -15.59
C CYS A 271 -13.97 5.78 -15.60
N LYS A 272 -14.88 6.06 -16.54
CA LYS A 272 -16.12 5.28 -16.69
C LYS A 272 -15.88 3.98 -17.45
N GLU A 273 -15.07 4.08 -18.50
CA GLU A 273 -14.77 3.03 -19.46
C GLU A 273 -13.28 3.07 -19.79
N TYR A 274 -12.73 1.95 -20.26
CA TYR A 274 -11.34 1.81 -20.66
C TYR A 274 -11.18 0.70 -21.69
N TYR A 275 -10.16 0.81 -22.52
CA TYR A 275 -9.71 -0.26 -23.39
C TYR A 275 -8.64 -1.10 -22.71
N LEU A 276 -8.69 -2.41 -22.96
CA LEU A 276 -7.56 -3.32 -22.78
C LEU A 276 -7.15 -3.85 -24.15
N PHE A 277 -5.97 -3.45 -24.61
CA PHE A 277 -5.39 -3.93 -25.86
C PHE A 277 -4.43 -5.08 -25.59
N ASN A 278 -4.50 -6.12 -26.43
CA ASN A 278 -3.46 -7.12 -26.51
C ASN A 278 -2.11 -6.43 -26.75
N VAL A 279 -1.08 -6.79 -25.99
CA VAL A 279 0.24 -6.17 -26.06
C VAL A 279 0.88 -6.24 -27.44
N ALA A 280 0.45 -7.18 -28.30
CA ALA A 280 0.85 -7.23 -29.70
C ALA A 280 0.56 -5.92 -30.45
N TYR A 281 -0.47 -5.15 -30.07
CA TYR A 281 -0.88 -3.90 -30.75
C TYR A 281 -0.03 -2.67 -30.39
N TRP A 282 0.99 -2.81 -29.55
CA TRP A 282 1.76 -1.67 -29.03
C TRP A 282 2.34 -0.77 -30.13
N GLU A 283 2.85 -1.33 -31.24
CA GLU A 283 3.38 -0.54 -32.37
C GLU A 283 2.32 0.33 -33.03
N LEU A 284 1.13 -0.23 -33.28
CA LEU A 284 0.01 0.49 -33.88
C LEU A 284 -0.45 1.64 -32.95
N LEU A 285 -0.40 1.42 -31.65
CA LEU A 285 -0.76 2.44 -30.66
C LEU A 285 0.29 3.55 -30.52
N LYS A 286 1.54 3.35 -30.95
CA LYS A 286 2.58 4.39 -30.80
C LYS A 286 2.24 5.65 -31.58
N ASP A 287 1.60 5.51 -32.73
CA ASP A 287 1.31 6.65 -33.60
C ASP A 287 0.38 7.67 -32.92
N PHE A 288 -0.50 7.23 -32.02
CA PHE A 288 -1.35 8.12 -31.23
C PHE A 288 -0.59 8.98 -30.20
N ILE A 289 0.60 8.54 -29.76
CA ILE A 289 1.38 9.23 -28.72
C ILE A 289 2.69 9.84 -29.26
N LYS A 290 2.88 9.80 -30.58
CA LYS A 290 3.97 10.52 -31.26
C LYS A 290 3.78 12.04 -31.14
#